data_AF-A0A1H9KM70-F1
#
_entry.id   AF-A0A1H9KM70-F1
#
_cell.length_a   1.000
_cell.length_b   1.000
_cell.length_c   1.000
_cell.angle_alpha   90.00
_cell.angle_beta   90.00
_cell.angle_gamma   90.00
#
_symmetry.space_group_name_H-M   'P 1'
#
loop_
_entity.id
_entity.type
_entity.pdbx_description
1 polymer ?
#
loop_
_entity_poly.entity_id
_entity_poly.type
_entity_poly.pdbx_seq_one_letter_code
_entity_poly.pdbx_strand_id
1 'polypeptide(L)'
;MRLKALFSCAGILCGAVVAVSSSAAVAAPVRYEVEASPGVCSGAIESNWSGFSGTGFCNGTNSTGGHAQFTVTAAEAGTATLGVRFANGTTTARPAGLVVNGTAVRTLSFEGTGAWSTWATETTTVPVNAGSNTIRLNPATANGLPNVDFLDVDGGGTTPVPPGGLVGWAAEAGGTTGGAGGTTVTVSTFADFRTQAQSAEAKTILVSGMLSGSGTVEVGADKTIRGVGASSGISGTTLNIEDMKPANVIIQNMNIRGVRGNDAIQIENASHIWIDHNTMSSTIENDPDYYDGMLDITHGADYITVSWNVVRNHWKTSLVGHSDGNAGEDRGHLRVTYHHNWFDRTFERSPRVRFGETVHVFNNYYTNINNNTASYAIASVMDAGLLVEGNVFENVQQACWSKSGYADSDPGRLVARDNSLTNSGPCEVNGTVAAIPYRYTAEPSGAVKASVTAGAGAGRL
;
A
#
# COMPACT_ATOMS: atom_id res chain seq x y z
N MET A 1 -32.67 66.09 27.81
CA MET A 1 -31.26 66.51 27.72
C MET A 1 -30.49 65.37 27.07
N ARG A 2 -29.64 65.70 26.10
CA ARG A 2 -29.02 64.87 25.04
C ARG A 2 -28.30 63.59 25.53
N LEU A 3 -28.29 62.53 24.70
CA LEU A 3 -27.15 61.60 24.47
C LEU A 3 -27.44 60.75 23.21
N LYS A 4 -27.05 61.21 22.01
CA LYS A 4 -25.93 60.74 21.15
C LYS A 4 -25.96 59.23 20.78
N ALA A 5 -26.34 58.98 19.53
CA ALA A 5 -26.10 57.73 18.80
C ALA A 5 -24.62 57.66 18.36
N LEU A 6 -24.00 56.48 18.50
CA LEU A 6 -22.70 56.13 17.94
C LEU A 6 -22.90 55.08 16.85
N PHE A 7 -22.52 55.47 15.62
CA PHE A 7 -22.27 54.56 14.50
C PHE A 7 -20.95 53.83 14.76
N SER A 8 -20.92 52.51 14.55
CA SER A 8 -19.67 51.78 14.32
C SER A 8 -19.83 50.90 13.08
N CYS A 9 -19.01 51.18 12.08
CA CYS A 9 -18.87 50.38 10.86
C CYS A 9 -18.02 49.15 11.18
N ALA A 10 -18.53 47.96 10.90
CA ALA A 10 -17.72 46.74 10.80
C ALA A 10 -17.76 46.25 9.36
N GLY A 11 -16.73 46.59 8.59
CA GLY A 11 -16.40 45.88 7.36
C GLY A 11 -15.53 44.69 7.74
N ILE A 12 -16.01 43.47 7.47
CA ILE A 12 -15.19 42.25 7.56
C ILE A 12 -15.11 41.65 6.17
N LEU A 13 -13.87 41.59 5.67
CA LEU A 13 -13.41 41.00 4.43
C LEU A 13 -13.84 39.52 4.33
N CYS A 14 -14.54 39.15 3.26
CA CYS A 14 -14.62 37.76 2.80
C CYS A 14 -13.28 37.37 2.19
N GLY A 15 -12.42 36.69 2.95
CA GLY A 15 -11.25 35.99 2.41
C GLY A 15 -11.70 34.68 1.77
N ALA A 16 -11.68 34.61 0.44
CA ALA A 16 -11.85 33.34 -0.27
C ALA A 16 -10.64 32.44 0.02
N VAL A 17 -10.86 31.35 0.75
CA VAL A 17 -9.86 30.29 0.93
C VAL A 17 -9.81 29.50 -0.38
N VAL A 18 -8.83 29.79 -1.22
CA VAL A 18 -8.47 28.94 -2.36
C VAL A 18 -7.76 27.72 -1.80
N ALA A 19 -8.44 26.59 -1.77
CA ALA A 19 -7.82 25.30 -1.48
C ALA A 19 -6.92 24.91 -2.66
N VAL A 20 -5.62 25.17 -2.52
CA VAL A 20 -4.62 24.67 -3.47
C VAL A 20 -4.48 23.17 -3.20
N SER A 21 -4.92 22.35 -4.15
CA SER A 21 -4.76 20.91 -4.12
C SER A 21 -3.26 20.60 -4.21
N SER A 22 -2.64 20.18 -3.11
CA SER A 22 -1.27 19.66 -3.18
C SER A 22 -1.30 18.26 -3.76
N SER A 23 -0.88 18.12 -5.01
CA SER A 23 -0.50 16.83 -5.59
C SER A 23 0.51 16.17 -4.67
N ALA A 24 0.23 14.95 -4.18
CA ALA A 24 1.27 14.16 -3.52
C ALA A 24 2.39 13.93 -4.55
N ALA A 25 3.57 14.51 -4.31
CA ALA A 25 4.74 14.26 -5.14
C ALA A 25 5.09 12.77 -4.99
N VAL A 26 4.84 11.98 -6.03
CA VAL A 26 5.57 10.73 -6.26
C VAL A 26 7.05 11.16 -6.29
N ALA A 27 7.92 10.54 -5.48
CA ALA A 27 9.34 10.79 -5.64
C ALA A 27 9.67 10.44 -7.10
N ALA A 28 10.03 11.46 -7.88
CA ALA A 28 10.39 11.21 -9.27
C ALA A 28 11.54 10.20 -9.29
N PRO A 29 11.59 9.28 -10.27
CA PRO A 29 12.76 8.43 -10.47
C PRO A 29 14.02 9.28 -10.39
N VAL A 30 15.02 8.79 -9.66
CA VAL A 30 16.29 9.52 -9.57
C VAL A 30 16.97 9.37 -10.92
N ARG A 31 17.09 10.49 -11.63
CA ARG A 31 17.76 10.55 -12.91
C ARG A 31 19.27 10.58 -12.74
N TYR A 32 19.95 9.75 -13.51
CA TYR A 32 21.39 9.78 -13.69
C TYR A 32 21.67 10.06 -15.16
N GLU A 33 22.12 11.28 -15.45
CA GLU A 33 22.59 11.69 -16.78
C GLU A 33 23.91 10.95 -17.09
N VAL A 34 24.05 10.39 -18.29
CA VAL A 34 25.23 9.56 -18.64
C VAL A 34 26.52 10.38 -18.68
N GLU A 35 26.42 11.68 -18.97
CA GLU A 35 27.52 12.62 -19.05
C GLU A 35 27.91 13.23 -17.69
N ALA A 36 27.11 13.01 -16.65
CA ALA A 36 27.43 13.46 -15.30
C ALA A 36 28.36 12.46 -14.60
N SER A 37 29.44 12.96 -13.99
CA SER A 37 30.35 12.11 -13.19
C SER A 37 29.60 11.43 -12.03
N PRO A 38 29.84 10.13 -11.75
CA PRO A 38 30.88 9.27 -12.33
C PRO A 38 30.39 8.38 -13.50
N GLY A 39 29.44 8.87 -14.31
CA GLY A 39 29.02 8.25 -15.56
C GLY A 39 30.17 8.11 -16.55
N VAL A 40 30.14 7.04 -17.37
CA VAL A 40 31.16 6.74 -18.37
C VAL A 40 30.50 6.39 -19.69
N CYS A 41 30.94 7.06 -20.75
CA CYS A 41 30.62 6.72 -22.13
C CYS A 41 31.90 6.34 -22.86
N SER A 42 31.95 5.16 -23.50
CA SER A 42 33.11 4.72 -24.27
C SER A 42 33.19 5.34 -25.68
N GLY A 43 32.60 6.51 -25.86
CA GLY A 43 32.49 7.24 -27.12
C GLY A 43 32.56 8.73 -26.82
N ALA A 44 31.71 9.53 -27.46
CA ALA A 44 31.60 10.95 -27.18
C ALA A 44 30.30 11.27 -26.45
N ILE A 45 30.36 12.25 -25.55
CA ILE A 45 29.15 12.96 -25.14
C ILE A 45 28.86 14.00 -26.23
N GLU A 46 27.71 13.87 -26.89
CA GLU A 46 27.28 14.75 -27.97
C GLU A 46 25.98 15.48 -27.62
N SER A 47 25.66 16.54 -28.37
CA SER A 47 24.45 17.36 -28.19
C SER A 47 23.85 17.79 -29.54
N ASN A 48 24.16 17.06 -30.61
CA ASN A 48 23.84 17.38 -32.00
C ASN A 48 22.44 16.91 -32.45
N TRP A 49 21.75 16.10 -31.64
CA TRP A 49 20.33 15.76 -31.81
C TRP A 49 19.49 16.48 -30.77
N SER A 50 18.27 16.88 -31.10
CA SER A 50 17.35 17.49 -30.13
C SER A 50 16.64 16.44 -29.28
N GLY A 51 16.12 16.84 -28.11
CA GLY A 51 15.23 16.01 -27.28
C GLY A 51 15.89 15.16 -26.19
N PHE A 52 17.21 15.26 -26.01
CA PHE A 52 17.96 14.70 -24.87
C PHE A 52 17.81 15.56 -23.60
N SER A 53 18.17 15.04 -22.42
CA SER A 53 18.24 15.80 -21.17
C SER A 53 19.66 16.19 -20.77
N GLY A 54 19.81 16.95 -19.68
CA GLY A 54 21.13 17.38 -19.26
C GLY A 54 21.88 18.25 -20.29
N THR A 55 23.15 17.96 -20.50
CA THR A 55 24.08 18.71 -21.36
C THR A 55 24.52 17.94 -22.60
N GLY A 56 24.23 16.64 -22.66
CA GLY A 56 24.47 15.81 -23.82
C GLY A 56 23.95 14.39 -23.62
N PHE A 57 24.27 13.51 -24.56
CA PHE A 57 23.99 12.08 -24.49
C PHE A 57 25.22 11.29 -24.92
N CYS A 58 25.32 10.03 -24.51
CA CYS A 58 26.37 9.12 -24.92
C CYS A 58 26.12 8.61 -26.35
N ASN A 59 26.95 9.06 -27.29
CA ASN A 59 27.15 8.42 -28.57
C ASN A 59 28.32 7.43 -28.43
N GLY A 60 27.99 6.18 -28.09
CA GLY A 60 28.98 5.13 -27.84
C GLY A 60 29.71 4.69 -29.10
N THR A 61 30.98 4.29 -28.97
CA THR A 61 31.75 3.72 -30.09
C THR A 61 31.01 2.51 -30.70
N ASN A 62 30.90 2.46 -32.03
CA ASN A 62 30.38 1.32 -32.79
C ASN A 62 31.36 0.13 -32.69
N SER A 63 31.29 -0.60 -31.58
CA SER A 63 32.15 -1.74 -31.26
C SER A 63 31.51 -2.59 -30.17
N THR A 64 31.79 -3.89 -30.16
CA THR A 64 31.43 -4.79 -29.05
C THR A 64 32.20 -4.49 -27.76
N GLY A 65 33.32 -3.75 -27.85
CA GLY A 65 34.07 -3.26 -26.69
C GLY A 65 33.55 -1.94 -26.10
N GLY A 66 32.53 -1.35 -26.72
CA GLY A 66 31.90 -0.13 -26.21
C GLY A 66 31.12 -0.34 -24.91
N HIS A 67 30.73 0.75 -24.25
CA HIS A 67 29.84 0.72 -23.09
C HIS A 67 29.32 2.12 -22.72
N ALA A 68 28.18 2.13 -22.04
CA ALA A 68 27.72 3.22 -21.18
C ALA A 68 27.59 2.66 -19.76
N GLN A 69 28.06 3.39 -18.76
CA GLN A 69 28.00 2.98 -17.36
C GLN A 69 27.53 4.13 -16.48
N PHE A 70 26.57 3.83 -15.61
CA PHE A 70 26.07 4.70 -14.58
C PHE A 70 26.56 4.19 -13.22
N THR A 71 26.74 5.10 -12.28
CA THR A 71 26.86 4.75 -10.86
C THR A 71 25.66 5.33 -10.15
N VAL A 72 24.84 4.45 -9.60
CA VAL A 72 23.56 4.80 -8.98
C VAL A 72 23.61 4.50 -7.50
N THR A 73 23.00 5.34 -6.68
CA THR A 73 22.94 5.11 -5.24
C THR A 73 21.58 4.56 -4.88
N ALA A 74 21.61 3.46 -4.14
CA ALA A 74 20.48 2.90 -3.44
C ALA A 74 20.69 3.13 -1.93
N ALA A 75 19.70 3.55 -1.14
CA ALA A 75 19.80 3.50 0.32
C ALA A 75 19.66 2.07 0.91
N GLU A 76 19.03 1.12 0.20
CA GLU A 76 18.86 -0.28 0.63
C GLU A 76 19.13 -1.27 -0.52
N ALA A 77 19.43 -2.52 -0.15
CA ALA A 77 19.55 -3.60 -1.14
C ALA A 77 18.16 -4.09 -1.54
N GLY A 78 17.94 -4.41 -2.81
CA GLY A 78 16.62 -4.80 -3.30
C GLY A 78 16.53 -4.88 -4.82
N THR A 79 15.32 -4.79 -5.36
CA THR A 79 15.09 -4.72 -6.81
C THR A 79 14.80 -3.27 -7.20
N ALA A 80 15.61 -2.73 -8.11
CA ALA A 80 15.40 -1.42 -8.73
C ALA A 80 14.71 -1.58 -10.09
N THR A 81 13.80 -0.66 -10.41
CA THR A 81 13.31 -0.46 -11.78
C THR A 81 14.17 0.58 -12.47
N LEU A 82 14.68 0.22 -13.63
CA LEU A 82 15.48 1.05 -14.50
C LEU A 82 14.65 1.50 -15.69
N GLY A 83 14.73 2.78 -16.05
CA GLY A 83 14.29 3.32 -17.33
C GLY A 83 15.49 3.87 -18.09
N VAL A 84 15.95 3.14 -19.11
CA VAL A 84 17.04 3.59 -19.98
C VAL A 84 16.45 4.43 -21.10
N ARG A 85 16.76 5.73 -21.14
CA ARG A 85 16.36 6.59 -22.24
C ARG A 85 17.36 6.48 -23.38
N PHE A 86 16.87 6.21 -24.59
CA PHE A 86 17.72 5.96 -25.75
C PHE A 86 17.12 6.47 -27.06
N ALA A 87 17.97 6.67 -28.07
CA ALA A 87 17.56 6.89 -29.46
C ALA A 87 18.32 5.95 -30.39
N ASN A 88 17.60 5.29 -31.29
CA ASN A 88 18.17 4.44 -32.34
C ASN A 88 17.54 4.87 -33.68
N GLY A 89 18.19 5.78 -34.39
CA GLY A 89 17.68 6.30 -35.66
C GLY A 89 17.74 5.31 -36.83
N THR A 90 18.12 4.06 -36.58
CA THR A 90 18.15 2.98 -37.59
C THR A 90 16.92 2.07 -37.46
N THR A 91 16.75 1.14 -38.40
CA THR A 91 15.70 0.10 -38.35
C THR A 91 16.18 -1.21 -37.73
N THR A 92 17.46 -1.32 -37.37
CA THR A 92 18.05 -2.54 -36.80
C THR A 92 18.19 -2.36 -35.29
N ALA A 93 17.69 -3.31 -34.50
CA ALA A 93 17.85 -3.31 -33.06
C ALA A 93 19.33 -3.30 -32.66
N ARG A 94 19.66 -2.56 -31.60
CA ARG A 94 21.01 -2.52 -31.03
C ARG A 94 21.02 -3.19 -29.65
N PRO A 95 21.08 -4.52 -29.55
CA PRO A 95 21.00 -5.21 -28.26
C PRO A 95 22.22 -4.94 -27.39
N ALA A 96 22.02 -4.88 -26.07
CA ALA A 96 23.10 -4.69 -25.10
C ALA A 96 22.94 -5.61 -23.88
N GLY A 97 24.04 -6.23 -23.46
CA GLY A 97 24.14 -6.93 -22.19
C GLY A 97 24.11 -5.93 -21.03
N LEU A 98 23.18 -6.13 -20.10
CA LEU A 98 23.05 -5.39 -18.86
C LEU A 98 23.87 -6.07 -17.77
N VAL A 99 24.81 -5.33 -17.18
CA VAL A 99 25.69 -5.78 -16.11
C VAL A 99 25.47 -4.89 -14.89
N VAL A 100 25.20 -5.50 -13.73
CA VAL A 100 25.02 -4.80 -12.46
C VAL A 100 26.07 -5.27 -11.47
N ASN A 101 26.83 -4.34 -10.90
CA ASN A 101 27.91 -4.62 -9.96
C ASN A 101 28.90 -5.69 -10.48
N GLY A 102 29.22 -5.61 -11.78
CA GLY A 102 30.10 -6.57 -12.47
C GLY A 102 29.46 -7.91 -12.84
N THR A 103 28.20 -8.15 -12.45
CA THR A 103 27.47 -9.39 -12.75
C THR A 103 26.51 -9.20 -13.92
N ALA A 104 26.60 -10.05 -14.94
CA ALA A 104 25.66 -10.02 -16.06
C ALA A 104 24.25 -10.42 -15.62
N VAL A 105 23.24 -9.63 -15.97
CA VAL A 105 21.84 -9.84 -15.59
C VAL A 105 21.03 -10.42 -16.75
N ARG A 106 20.97 -9.69 -17.87
CA ARG A 106 20.21 -10.06 -19.08
C ARG A 106 20.66 -9.23 -20.29
N THR A 107 20.11 -9.50 -21.47
CA THR A 107 20.29 -8.65 -22.66
C THR A 107 19.02 -7.83 -22.90
N LEU A 108 19.16 -6.52 -23.07
CA LEU A 108 18.09 -5.62 -23.51
C LEU A 108 18.14 -5.44 -25.02
N SER A 109 16.98 -5.27 -25.67
CA SER A 109 16.90 -4.94 -27.09
C SER A 109 16.48 -3.48 -27.24
N PHE A 110 17.30 -2.69 -27.92
CA PHE A 110 17.01 -1.29 -28.21
C PHE A 110 16.54 -1.15 -29.67
N GLU A 111 15.23 -1.19 -29.86
CA GLU A 111 14.58 -1.13 -31.18
C GLU A 111 14.75 0.22 -31.88
N GLY A 112 14.49 0.26 -33.19
CA GLY A 112 14.54 1.51 -33.95
C GLY A 112 13.50 2.54 -33.46
N THR A 113 13.94 3.75 -33.13
CA THR A 113 13.07 4.86 -32.71
C THR A 113 12.62 5.76 -33.87
N GLY A 114 13.06 5.45 -35.10
CA GLY A 114 12.69 6.14 -36.33
C GLY A 114 13.56 7.36 -36.68
N ALA A 115 14.16 8.03 -35.70
CA ALA A 115 15.14 9.10 -35.91
C ALA A 115 16.05 9.26 -34.68
N TRP A 116 17.25 9.81 -34.87
CA TRP A 116 18.18 10.06 -33.76
C TRP A 116 17.77 11.20 -32.82
N SER A 117 16.80 12.02 -33.24
CA SER A 117 16.11 13.02 -32.39
C SER A 117 14.82 12.49 -31.76
N THR A 118 14.45 11.23 -32.02
CA THR A 118 13.28 10.59 -31.43
C THR A 118 13.75 9.61 -30.37
N TRP A 119 13.37 9.87 -29.13
CA TRP A 119 13.84 9.13 -27.97
C TRP A 119 12.73 8.19 -27.45
N ALA A 120 13.13 7.00 -27.02
CA ALA A 120 12.29 5.98 -26.38
C ALA A 120 12.89 5.58 -25.03
N THR A 121 12.11 4.92 -24.18
CA THR A 121 12.56 4.43 -22.87
C THR A 121 12.36 2.93 -22.83
N GLU A 122 13.44 2.20 -22.56
CA GLU A 122 13.41 0.76 -22.30
C GLU A 122 13.42 0.54 -20.79
N THR A 123 12.44 -0.21 -20.27
CA THR A 123 12.30 -0.44 -18.82
C THR A 123 12.68 -1.87 -18.44
N THR A 124 13.36 -2.02 -17.30
CA THR A 124 13.74 -3.34 -16.78
C THR A 124 13.92 -3.32 -15.27
N THR A 125 14.03 -4.50 -14.65
CA THR A 125 14.30 -4.62 -13.22
C THR A 125 15.64 -5.32 -12.95
N VAL A 126 16.37 -4.83 -11.95
CA VAL A 126 17.69 -5.33 -11.56
C VAL A 126 17.85 -5.42 -10.04
N PRO A 127 18.65 -6.38 -9.54
CA PRO A 127 19.05 -6.38 -8.14
C PRO A 127 20.10 -5.28 -7.88
N VAL A 128 19.94 -4.53 -6.79
CA VAL A 128 20.89 -3.53 -6.28
C VAL A 128 21.28 -3.84 -4.84
N ASN A 129 22.50 -3.46 -4.46
CA ASN A 129 22.98 -3.43 -3.09
C ASN A 129 22.61 -2.09 -2.44
N ALA A 130 22.55 -2.04 -1.10
CA ALA A 130 22.55 -0.77 -0.40
C ALA A 130 23.85 -0.01 -0.70
N GLY A 131 23.76 1.29 -0.87
CA GLY A 131 24.83 2.18 -1.29
C GLY A 131 25.03 2.24 -2.81
N SER A 132 26.28 2.37 -3.22
CA SER A 132 26.65 2.59 -4.62
C SER A 132 26.55 1.30 -5.45
N ASN A 133 25.96 1.40 -6.63
CA ASN A 133 25.82 0.33 -7.61
C ASN A 133 26.31 0.78 -8.99
N THR A 134 26.97 -0.11 -9.72
CA THR A 134 27.30 0.14 -11.13
C THR A 134 26.29 -0.52 -12.04
N ILE A 135 25.74 0.24 -12.99
CA ILE A 135 24.82 -0.24 -14.03
C ILE A 135 25.47 0.00 -15.37
N ARG A 136 25.77 -1.06 -16.12
CA ARG A 136 26.55 -0.99 -17.35
C ARG A 136 25.83 -1.68 -18.52
N LEU A 137 25.80 -0.99 -19.66
CA LEU A 137 25.30 -1.49 -20.93
C LEU A 137 26.48 -1.82 -21.85
N ASN A 138 26.61 -3.08 -22.26
CA ASN A 138 27.64 -3.56 -23.17
C ASN A 138 27.01 -3.95 -24.51
N PRO A 139 27.38 -3.36 -25.66
CA PRO A 139 26.87 -3.77 -26.96
C PRO A 139 27.07 -5.26 -27.23
N ALA A 140 26.02 -5.93 -27.70
CA ALA A 140 26.10 -7.32 -28.13
C ALA A 140 26.57 -7.46 -29.59
N THR A 141 26.70 -6.35 -30.33
CA THR A 141 27.09 -6.35 -31.75
C THR A 141 28.12 -5.26 -32.08
N ALA A 142 28.78 -5.38 -33.23
CA ALA A 142 29.74 -4.38 -33.73
C ALA A 142 29.08 -3.04 -34.05
N ASN A 143 27.75 -2.97 -34.14
CA ASN A 143 27.02 -1.73 -34.35
C ASN A 143 27.02 -0.83 -33.10
N GLY A 144 27.49 -1.28 -31.93
CA GLY A 144 27.54 -0.46 -30.72
C GLY A 144 26.18 -0.28 -30.01
N LEU A 145 26.13 0.63 -29.03
CA LEU A 145 24.90 1.01 -28.32
C LEU A 145 24.02 1.92 -29.20
N PRO A 146 22.71 2.06 -28.91
CA PRO A 146 21.99 3.27 -29.32
C PRO A 146 22.63 4.53 -28.67
N ASN A 147 22.17 5.72 -29.06
CA ASN A 147 22.45 6.90 -28.24
C ASN A 147 21.76 6.72 -26.90
N VAL A 148 22.49 6.83 -25.79
CA VAL A 148 21.96 6.70 -24.43
C VAL A 148 21.97 8.07 -23.78
N ASP A 149 20.83 8.51 -23.27
CA ASP A 149 20.66 9.83 -22.67
C ASP A 149 20.87 9.73 -21.15
N PHE A 150 19.85 9.23 -20.45
CA PHE A 150 19.89 9.04 -19.01
C PHE A 150 19.41 7.65 -18.59
N LEU A 151 19.67 7.35 -17.32
CA LEU A 151 19.09 6.25 -16.59
C LEU A 151 18.22 6.80 -15.47
N ASP A 152 16.92 6.60 -15.55
CA ASP A 152 16.02 6.83 -14.43
C ASP A 152 16.03 5.56 -13.57
N VAL A 153 16.28 5.72 -12.27
CA VAL A 153 16.24 4.63 -11.29
C VAL A 153 15.14 4.90 -10.28
N ASP A 154 14.22 3.96 -10.20
CA ASP A 154 13.19 3.91 -9.18
C ASP A 154 13.41 2.68 -8.30
N GLY A 155 13.60 2.88 -7.00
CA GLY A 155 13.98 1.82 -6.06
C GLY A 155 15.50 1.73 -5.87
N GLY A 156 15.97 2.48 -4.87
CA GLY A 156 17.32 2.38 -4.38
C GLY A 156 17.35 2.74 -2.91
N GLY A 157 16.81 3.89 -2.51
CA GLY A 157 16.66 4.26 -1.10
C GLY A 157 15.24 4.60 -0.72
N THR A 158 14.85 4.20 0.48
CA THR A 158 13.48 4.15 1.00
C THR A 158 12.70 5.47 0.89
N THR A 159 11.81 5.57 -0.10
CA THR A 159 10.39 5.40 0.25
C THR A 159 10.07 3.95 0.00
N PRO A 160 9.70 3.16 1.02
CA PRO A 160 9.29 1.78 0.86
C PRO A 160 8.17 1.72 -0.17
N VAL A 161 8.49 1.17 -1.34
CA VAL A 161 7.48 0.47 -2.10
C VAL A 161 7.17 -0.77 -1.25
N PRO A 162 5.90 -1.00 -0.90
CA PRO A 162 5.44 -2.24 -0.28
C PRO A 162 6.17 -3.45 -0.87
N PRO A 163 6.56 -4.47 -0.07
CA PRO A 163 6.88 -5.76 -0.64
C PRO A 163 5.71 -6.13 -1.54
N GLY A 164 5.93 -6.26 -2.85
CA GLY A 164 4.87 -6.48 -3.85
C GLY A 164 4.24 -7.88 -3.77
N GLY A 165 3.98 -8.38 -2.57
CA GLY A 165 3.49 -9.72 -2.30
C GLY A 165 2.86 -9.82 -0.93
N LEU A 166 1.92 -10.74 -0.83
CA LEU A 166 1.18 -11.06 0.37
C LEU A 166 2.12 -11.62 1.46
N VAL A 167 2.13 -10.98 2.64
CA VAL A 167 2.82 -11.44 3.85
C VAL A 167 1.80 -11.57 4.96
N GLY A 168 1.78 -12.72 5.63
CA GLY A 168 0.87 -12.93 6.75
C GLY A 168 0.02 -14.18 6.60
N TRP A 169 -0.99 -14.28 7.45
CA TRP A 169 -1.86 -15.45 7.53
C TRP A 169 -2.57 -15.81 6.23
N ALA A 170 -2.87 -14.84 5.36
CA ALA A 170 -3.51 -15.15 4.07
C ALA A 170 -2.55 -15.84 3.07
N ALA A 171 -1.23 -15.84 3.32
CA ALA A 171 -0.24 -16.58 2.55
C ALA A 171 -0.12 -18.06 2.96
N GLU A 172 -0.58 -18.39 4.17
CA GLU A 172 -0.46 -19.72 4.74
C GLU A 172 -1.52 -20.68 4.17
N ALA A 173 -1.36 -21.98 4.44
CA ALA A 173 -2.36 -23.02 4.18
C ALA A 173 -2.92 -23.04 2.72
N GLY A 174 -2.10 -22.71 1.73
CA GLY A 174 -2.50 -22.68 0.31
C GLY A 174 -2.52 -21.27 -0.31
N GLY A 175 -2.40 -20.23 0.51
CA GLY A 175 -2.27 -18.85 0.06
C GLY A 175 -3.59 -18.23 -0.42
N THR A 176 -3.51 -17.00 -0.92
CA THR A 176 -4.64 -16.24 -1.47
C THR A 176 -4.23 -15.69 -2.83
N THR A 177 -4.93 -16.11 -3.88
CA THR A 177 -4.65 -15.74 -5.27
C THR A 177 -5.77 -14.94 -5.91
N GLY A 178 -6.93 -14.83 -5.24
CA GLY A 178 -8.09 -14.12 -5.78
C GLY A 178 -8.57 -14.73 -7.10
N GLY A 179 -8.90 -13.87 -8.06
CA GLY A 179 -9.36 -14.27 -9.38
C GLY A 179 -8.28 -14.65 -10.40
N ALA A 180 -7.08 -15.01 -9.94
CA ALA A 180 -6.01 -15.48 -10.80
C ALA A 180 -6.44 -16.71 -11.64
N GLY A 181 -6.04 -16.76 -12.91
CA GLY A 181 -6.49 -17.79 -13.86
C GLY A 181 -7.92 -17.57 -14.39
N GLY A 182 -8.67 -16.63 -13.81
CA GLY A 182 -9.97 -16.19 -14.26
C GLY A 182 -9.94 -15.14 -15.36
N THR A 183 -11.14 -14.72 -15.78
CA THR A 183 -11.29 -13.61 -16.74
C THR A 183 -11.08 -12.27 -16.07
N THR A 184 -10.48 -11.32 -16.79
CA THR A 184 -10.40 -9.92 -16.35
C THR A 184 -11.51 -9.11 -16.99
N VAL A 185 -12.26 -8.36 -16.18
CA VAL A 185 -13.35 -7.48 -16.61
C VAL A 185 -13.15 -6.09 -16.02
N THR A 186 -13.51 -5.05 -16.76
CA THR A 186 -13.51 -3.67 -16.25
C THR A 186 -14.95 -3.20 -16.09
N VAL A 187 -15.30 -2.76 -14.88
CA VAL A 187 -16.63 -2.28 -14.53
C VAL A 187 -16.59 -0.78 -14.24
N SER A 188 -17.59 -0.04 -14.74
CA SER A 188 -17.73 1.41 -14.54
C SER A 188 -19.11 1.82 -14.01
N THR A 189 -19.96 0.83 -13.69
CA THR A 189 -21.27 1.05 -13.07
C THR A 189 -21.45 0.12 -11.87
N PHE A 190 -22.21 0.56 -10.87
CA PHE A 190 -22.50 -0.26 -9.69
C PHE A 190 -23.25 -1.55 -10.04
N ALA A 191 -24.19 -1.49 -11.01
CA ALA A 191 -24.95 -2.66 -11.42
C ALA A 191 -24.05 -3.75 -12.00
N ASP A 192 -23.12 -3.39 -12.90
CA ASP A 192 -22.17 -4.35 -13.47
C ASP A 192 -21.16 -4.84 -12.43
N PHE A 193 -20.62 -3.95 -11.58
CA PHE A 193 -19.77 -4.36 -10.46
C PHE A 193 -20.43 -5.44 -9.61
N ARG A 194 -21.67 -5.21 -9.18
CA ARG A 194 -22.42 -6.17 -8.39
C ARG A 194 -22.62 -7.49 -9.12
N THR A 195 -22.99 -7.47 -10.40
CA THR A 195 -23.11 -8.68 -11.22
C THR A 195 -21.80 -9.47 -11.31
N GLN A 196 -20.67 -8.80 -11.56
CA GLN A 196 -19.38 -9.48 -11.67
C GLN A 196 -18.89 -10.01 -10.31
N ALA A 197 -19.07 -9.24 -9.22
CA ALA A 197 -18.66 -9.63 -7.87
C ALA A 197 -19.40 -10.89 -7.39
N GLN A 198 -20.68 -11.00 -7.73
CA GLN A 198 -21.55 -12.14 -7.38
C GLN A 198 -21.41 -13.35 -8.31
N SER A 199 -20.65 -13.24 -9.39
CA SER A 199 -20.54 -14.33 -10.38
C SER A 199 -19.82 -15.56 -9.81
N ALA A 200 -20.14 -16.73 -10.35
CA ALA A 200 -19.55 -17.99 -9.89
C ALA A 200 -18.11 -18.19 -10.39
N GLU A 201 -17.75 -17.60 -11.53
CA GLU A 201 -16.43 -17.80 -12.13
C GLU A 201 -15.35 -17.01 -11.41
N ALA A 202 -14.12 -17.54 -11.39
CA ALA A 202 -12.96 -16.77 -10.97
C ALA A 202 -12.80 -15.51 -11.86
N LYS A 203 -12.64 -14.35 -11.24
CA LYS A 203 -12.54 -13.06 -11.96
C LYS A 203 -11.63 -12.05 -11.31
N THR A 204 -10.87 -11.35 -12.15
CA THR A 204 -10.27 -10.06 -11.79
C THR A 204 -11.21 -8.95 -12.27
N ILE A 205 -11.78 -8.21 -11.33
CA ILE A 205 -12.75 -7.14 -11.54
C ILE A 205 -12.03 -5.81 -11.34
N LEU A 206 -11.73 -5.13 -12.44
CA LEU A 206 -11.13 -3.80 -12.44
C LEU A 206 -12.23 -2.75 -12.30
N VAL A 207 -12.28 -2.08 -11.15
CA VAL A 207 -13.25 -1.02 -10.88
C VAL A 207 -12.70 0.29 -11.42
N SER A 208 -13.38 0.88 -12.39
CA SER A 208 -12.98 2.14 -13.02
C SER A 208 -13.90 3.28 -12.59
N GLY A 209 -13.38 4.17 -11.76
CA GLY A 209 -14.10 5.29 -11.18
C GLY A 209 -14.71 4.99 -9.82
N MET A 210 -15.35 6.00 -9.23
CA MET A 210 -16.05 5.90 -7.96
C MET A 210 -17.50 5.49 -8.20
N LEU A 211 -17.84 4.24 -7.86
CA LEU A 211 -19.18 3.69 -8.03
C LEU A 211 -20.05 4.01 -6.81
N SER A 212 -21.22 4.61 -7.01
CA SER A 212 -22.19 4.84 -5.93
C SER A 212 -23.25 3.75 -5.93
N GLY A 213 -23.38 3.05 -4.81
CA GLY A 213 -24.35 1.98 -4.59
C GLY A 213 -25.08 2.11 -3.26
N SER A 214 -25.88 1.09 -2.95
CA SER A 214 -26.61 0.95 -1.69
C SER A 214 -26.84 -0.52 -1.37
N GLY A 215 -27.03 -0.85 -0.09
CA GLY A 215 -27.24 -2.23 0.37
C GLY A 215 -25.95 -3.04 0.34
N THR A 216 -26.07 -4.34 0.18
CA THR A 216 -24.95 -5.29 0.23
C THR A 216 -24.62 -5.83 -1.16
N VAL A 217 -23.33 -5.95 -1.46
CA VAL A 217 -22.81 -6.72 -2.58
C VAL A 217 -22.17 -7.98 -2.03
N GLU A 218 -22.77 -9.12 -2.35
CA GLU A 218 -22.17 -10.43 -2.08
C GLU A 218 -20.97 -10.65 -3.00
N VAL A 219 -19.80 -10.92 -2.41
CA VAL A 219 -18.59 -11.21 -3.14
C VAL A 219 -18.41 -12.73 -3.14
N GLY A 220 -18.55 -13.34 -4.31
CA GLY A 220 -18.33 -14.78 -4.45
C GLY A 220 -16.85 -15.19 -4.32
N ALA A 221 -16.59 -16.48 -4.31
CA ALA A 221 -15.24 -17.02 -4.25
C ALA A 221 -14.38 -16.66 -5.48
N ASP A 222 -13.05 -16.73 -5.33
CA ASP A 222 -12.07 -16.53 -6.39
C ASP A 222 -12.18 -15.17 -7.09
N LYS A 223 -12.22 -14.10 -6.29
CA LYS A 223 -12.34 -12.72 -6.79
C LYS A 223 -11.12 -11.90 -6.47
N THR A 224 -10.67 -11.13 -7.46
CA THR A 224 -9.80 -9.97 -7.23
C THR A 224 -10.58 -8.73 -7.62
N ILE A 225 -10.99 -7.93 -6.65
CA ILE A 225 -11.64 -6.63 -6.88
C ILE A 225 -10.57 -5.56 -6.73
N ARG A 226 -10.22 -4.89 -7.84
CA ARG A 226 -9.11 -3.94 -7.87
C ARG A 226 -9.51 -2.60 -8.47
N GLY A 227 -9.25 -1.50 -7.78
CA GLY A 227 -9.46 -0.16 -8.33
C GLY A 227 -8.45 0.17 -9.45
N VAL A 228 -8.91 0.85 -10.50
CA VAL A 228 -8.05 1.39 -11.57
C VAL A 228 -7.61 2.80 -11.21
N GLY A 229 -6.32 2.99 -10.92
CA GLY A 229 -5.79 4.27 -10.48
C GLY A 229 -6.25 4.67 -9.07
N ALA A 230 -5.89 5.89 -8.66
CA ALA A 230 -6.03 6.34 -7.27
C ALA A 230 -7.46 6.73 -6.86
N SER A 231 -8.36 7.00 -7.81
CA SER A 231 -9.71 7.53 -7.55
C SER A 231 -10.82 6.49 -7.65
N SER A 232 -10.48 5.24 -7.92
CA SER A 232 -11.46 4.18 -8.13
C SER A 232 -11.90 3.57 -6.81
N GLY A 233 -13.15 3.12 -6.75
CA GLY A 233 -13.71 2.67 -5.50
C GLY A 233 -15.22 2.55 -5.51
N ILE A 234 -15.78 2.42 -4.32
CA ILE A 234 -17.20 2.24 -4.08
C ILE A 234 -17.67 3.07 -2.88
N SER A 235 -18.89 3.58 -2.98
CA SER A 235 -19.52 4.38 -1.92
C SER A 235 -20.93 3.87 -1.62
N GLY A 236 -21.28 3.81 -0.33
CA GLY A 236 -22.65 3.60 0.13
C GLY A 236 -23.12 2.15 0.24
N THR A 237 -22.24 1.16 0.02
CA THR A 237 -22.61 -0.26 -0.03
C THR A 237 -21.59 -1.13 0.71
N THR A 238 -22.07 -2.16 1.39
CA THR A 238 -21.26 -3.18 2.06
C THR A 238 -20.71 -4.18 1.05
N LEU A 239 -19.44 -4.57 1.21
CA LEU A 239 -18.88 -5.74 0.55
C LEU A 239 -18.93 -6.93 1.53
N ASN A 240 -19.77 -7.91 1.24
CA ASN A 240 -19.94 -9.10 2.09
C ASN A 240 -19.18 -10.30 1.50
N ILE A 241 -18.36 -10.95 2.33
CA ILE A 241 -17.66 -12.19 1.99
C ILE A 241 -18.02 -13.21 3.07
N GLU A 242 -18.98 -14.09 2.80
CA GLU A 242 -19.51 -15.01 3.80
C GLU A 242 -19.50 -16.49 3.37
N ASP A 243 -19.45 -17.39 4.34
CA ASP A 243 -19.71 -18.83 4.20
C ASP A 243 -18.86 -19.58 3.14
N MET A 244 -17.59 -19.17 2.98
CA MET A 244 -16.66 -19.78 2.02
C MET A 244 -15.28 -20.05 2.61
N LYS A 245 -14.90 -21.32 2.74
CA LYS A 245 -13.60 -21.76 3.30
C LYS A 245 -12.90 -22.75 2.34
N PRO A 246 -12.04 -22.29 1.41
CA PRO A 246 -11.62 -20.90 1.19
C PRO A 246 -12.61 -20.08 0.36
N ALA A 247 -12.64 -18.76 0.63
CA ALA A 247 -13.23 -17.75 -0.24
C ALA A 247 -12.25 -17.33 -1.33
N ASN A 248 -10.96 -17.23 -0.99
CA ASN A 248 -9.91 -16.82 -1.91
C ASN A 248 -10.22 -15.47 -2.58
N VAL A 249 -10.30 -14.41 -1.78
CA VAL A 249 -10.69 -13.06 -2.23
C VAL A 249 -9.59 -12.04 -1.98
N ILE A 250 -9.36 -11.16 -2.96
CA ILE A 250 -8.47 -10.00 -2.86
C ILE A 250 -9.31 -8.74 -3.10
N ILE A 251 -9.29 -7.79 -2.15
CA ILE A 251 -9.82 -6.43 -2.34
C ILE A 251 -8.63 -5.47 -2.31
N GLN A 252 -8.37 -4.80 -3.44
CA GLN A 252 -7.14 -4.06 -3.62
C GLN A 252 -7.32 -2.67 -4.24
N ASN A 253 -6.60 -1.67 -3.76
CA ASN A 253 -6.54 -0.34 -4.41
C ASN A 253 -7.90 0.36 -4.56
N MET A 254 -8.82 0.12 -3.64
CA MET A 254 -10.16 0.68 -3.65
C MET A 254 -10.26 1.85 -2.68
N ASN A 255 -10.98 2.90 -3.07
CA ASN A 255 -11.55 3.84 -2.11
C ASN A 255 -12.92 3.31 -1.65
N ILE A 256 -13.10 3.02 -0.36
CA ILE A 256 -14.34 2.44 0.18
C ILE A 256 -14.89 3.40 1.24
N ARG A 257 -16.15 3.86 1.09
CA ARG A 257 -16.69 4.88 1.99
C ARG A 257 -18.20 4.93 2.12
N GLY A 258 -18.65 5.54 3.22
CA GLY A 258 -20.01 6.04 3.37
C GLY A 258 -21.10 4.98 3.50
N VAL A 259 -20.78 3.80 4.02
CA VAL A 259 -21.73 2.70 4.26
C VAL A 259 -22.45 2.92 5.58
N ARG A 260 -23.76 3.25 5.55
CA ARG A 260 -24.54 3.55 6.76
C ARG A 260 -25.24 2.32 7.30
N GLY A 261 -25.24 2.17 8.62
CA GLY A 261 -26.00 1.12 9.33
C GLY A 261 -25.52 -0.31 9.07
N ASN A 262 -24.34 -0.48 8.47
CA ASN A 262 -23.67 -1.76 8.31
C ASN A 262 -22.16 -1.53 8.10
N ASP A 263 -21.39 -2.60 8.08
CA ASP A 263 -19.94 -2.54 7.89
C ASP A 263 -19.56 -2.24 6.44
N ALA A 264 -18.41 -1.61 6.22
CA ALA A 264 -17.94 -1.36 4.85
C ALA A 264 -17.45 -2.64 4.16
N ILE A 265 -16.72 -3.48 4.89
CA ILE A 265 -16.35 -4.84 4.51
C ILE A 265 -16.69 -5.74 5.69
N GLN A 266 -17.47 -6.79 5.45
CA GLN A 266 -17.75 -7.84 6.44
C GLN A 266 -17.25 -9.19 5.90
N ILE A 267 -16.57 -9.93 6.76
CA ILE A 267 -15.99 -11.23 6.49
C ILE A 267 -16.49 -12.20 7.56
N GLU A 268 -17.39 -13.10 7.17
CA GLU A 268 -18.13 -13.94 8.12
C GLU A 268 -17.96 -15.42 7.73
N ASN A 269 -17.41 -16.26 8.60
CA ASN A 269 -17.22 -17.69 8.29
C ASN A 269 -16.51 -17.95 6.94
N ALA A 270 -15.59 -17.06 6.56
CA ALA A 270 -14.85 -17.12 5.30
C ALA A 270 -13.34 -17.16 5.51
N SER A 271 -12.57 -17.70 4.56
CA SER A 271 -11.11 -17.77 4.69
C SER A 271 -10.29 -17.47 3.43
N HIS A 272 -9.00 -17.18 3.63
CA HIS A 272 -8.05 -16.80 2.57
C HIS A 272 -8.44 -15.49 1.88
N ILE A 273 -8.28 -14.38 2.62
CA ILE A 273 -8.69 -13.06 2.16
C ILE A 273 -7.55 -12.05 2.37
N TRP A 274 -7.31 -11.24 1.34
CA TRP A 274 -6.31 -10.19 1.34
C TRP A 274 -6.94 -8.81 1.07
N ILE A 275 -6.87 -7.93 2.07
CA ILE A 275 -7.34 -6.55 2.00
C ILE A 275 -6.11 -5.65 1.89
N ASP A 276 -5.86 -5.09 0.71
CA ASP A 276 -4.56 -4.49 0.40
C ASP A 276 -4.65 -3.12 -0.30
N HIS A 277 -3.84 -2.13 0.11
CA HIS A 277 -3.79 -0.83 -0.56
C HIS A 277 -5.13 -0.09 -0.71
N ASN A 278 -6.09 -0.33 0.18
CA ASN A 278 -7.37 0.37 0.12
C ASN A 278 -7.32 1.66 0.94
N THR A 279 -8.10 2.66 0.53
CA THR A 279 -8.40 3.84 1.35
C THR A 279 -9.84 3.74 1.82
N MET A 280 -10.03 3.55 3.12
CA MET A 280 -11.31 3.35 3.78
C MET A 280 -11.66 4.56 4.65
N SER A 281 -12.88 5.07 4.55
CA SER A 281 -13.27 6.26 5.34
C SER A 281 -14.76 6.46 5.52
N SER A 282 -15.13 7.20 6.57
CA SER A 282 -16.46 7.78 6.72
C SER A 282 -16.35 9.29 7.03
N THR A 283 -17.46 9.90 7.41
CA THR A 283 -17.43 11.15 8.19
C THR A 283 -17.42 10.81 9.68
N ILE A 284 -16.93 11.74 10.51
CA ILE A 284 -17.05 11.63 11.97
C ILE A 284 -18.35 12.32 12.37
N GLU A 285 -19.30 11.51 12.81
CA GLU A 285 -20.57 11.98 13.35
C GLU A 285 -20.53 11.97 14.88
N ASN A 286 -21.43 12.73 15.54
CA ASN A 286 -21.53 12.74 17.00
C ASN A 286 -22.02 11.40 17.56
N ASP A 287 -22.86 10.70 16.80
CA ASP A 287 -23.30 9.36 17.10
C ASP A 287 -22.25 8.36 16.58
N PRO A 288 -21.53 7.64 17.45
CA PRO A 288 -20.54 6.65 17.04
C PRO A 288 -21.14 5.48 16.27
N ASP A 289 -22.47 5.26 16.35
CA ASP A 289 -23.19 4.18 15.66
C ASP A 289 -23.85 4.63 14.35
N TYR A 290 -23.68 5.89 13.94
CA TYR A 290 -24.19 6.37 12.64
C TYR A 290 -23.63 5.57 11.46
N TYR A 291 -22.34 5.24 11.56
CA TYR A 291 -21.69 4.22 10.77
C TYR A 291 -21.38 3.05 11.69
N ASP A 292 -21.35 1.83 11.15
CA ASP A 292 -20.95 0.67 11.95
C ASP A 292 -19.43 0.44 11.91
N GLY A 293 -18.96 -0.76 11.59
CA GLY A 293 -17.57 -1.10 11.38
C GLY A 293 -17.03 -0.67 10.00
N MET A 294 -15.70 -0.55 9.89
CA MET A 294 -15.06 -0.45 8.57
C MET A 294 -14.70 -1.84 8.02
N LEU A 295 -14.16 -2.71 8.87
CA LEU A 295 -13.75 -4.06 8.51
C LEU A 295 -14.00 -5.04 9.65
N ASP A 296 -15.06 -5.83 9.53
CA ASP A 296 -15.41 -6.82 10.55
C ASP A 296 -15.08 -8.24 10.06
N ILE A 297 -14.48 -9.02 10.95
CA ILE A 297 -13.97 -10.37 10.72
C ILE A 297 -14.53 -11.26 11.82
N THR A 298 -15.54 -12.07 11.51
CA THR A 298 -16.39 -12.72 12.51
C THR A 298 -16.70 -14.17 12.14
N HIS A 299 -17.45 -14.86 13.01
CA HIS A 299 -17.98 -16.20 12.76
C HIS A 299 -16.92 -17.23 12.32
N GLY A 300 -15.81 -17.29 13.05
CA GLY A 300 -14.72 -18.21 12.72
C GLY A 300 -14.08 -17.97 11.34
N ALA A 301 -14.14 -16.74 10.80
CA ALA A 301 -13.35 -16.35 9.64
C ALA A 301 -11.84 -16.56 9.90
N ASP A 302 -11.05 -16.78 8.85
CA ASP A 302 -9.68 -17.30 9.05
C ASP A 302 -8.70 -17.02 7.91
N TYR A 303 -7.39 -17.05 8.20
CA TYR A 303 -6.33 -16.80 7.20
C TYR A 303 -6.50 -15.47 6.45
N ILE A 304 -6.45 -14.36 7.19
CA ILE A 304 -6.70 -13.02 6.64
C ILE A 304 -5.46 -12.15 6.78
N THR A 305 -5.21 -11.30 5.78
CA THR A 305 -4.17 -10.26 5.83
C THR A 305 -4.76 -8.93 5.42
N VAL A 306 -4.51 -7.92 6.24
CA VAL A 306 -4.91 -6.53 6.06
C VAL A 306 -3.62 -5.72 5.97
N SER A 307 -3.25 -5.31 4.77
CA SER A 307 -1.96 -4.66 4.54
C SER A 307 -2.03 -3.37 3.74
N TRP A 308 -1.14 -2.43 4.06
CA TRP A 308 -0.98 -1.21 3.26
C TRP A 308 -2.26 -0.40 3.05
N ASN A 309 -3.26 -0.56 3.92
CA ASN A 309 -4.50 0.19 3.83
C ASN A 309 -4.36 1.50 4.59
N VAL A 310 -5.17 2.49 4.20
CA VAL A 310 -5.44 3.66 5.01
C VAL A 310 -6.87 3.54 5.50
N VAL A 311 -7.09 3.61 6.82
CA VAL A 311 -8.41 3.83 7.40
C VAL A 311 -8.42 5.19 8.07
N ARG A 312 -9.39 6.05 7.72
CA ARG A 312 -9.45 7.40 8.27
C ARG A 312 -10.84 7.90 8.61
N ASN A 313 -10.90 8.75 9.63
CA ASN A 313 -12.11 9.46 10.07
C ASN A 313 -13.28 8.50 10.34
N HIS A 314 -13.12 7.62 11.32
CA HIS A 314 -14.12 6.60 11.62
C HIS A 314 -14.15 6.29 13.12
N TRP A 315 -15.29 5.79 13.62
CA TRP A 315 -15.42 5.41 15.03
C TRP A 315 -14.95 3.97 15.25
N LYS A 316 -15.71 3.00 14.76
CA LYS A 316 -15.51 1.56 15.01
C LYS A 316 -14.73 0.95 13.85
N THR A 317 -13.43 0.74 14.00
CA THR A 317 -12.59 0.47 12.83
C THR A 317 -12.63 -0.97 12.32
N SER A 318 -12.12 -1.91 13.10
CA SER A 318 -12.05 -3.31 12.73
C SER A 318 -12.26 -4.21 13.93
N LEU A 319 -13.34 -4.99 13.88
CA LEU A 319 -13.67 -5.99 14.87
C LEU A 319 -13.23 -7.37 14.40
N VAL A 320 -12.56 -8.11 15.29
CA VAL A 320 -12.20 -9.52 15.06
C VAL A 320 -12.85 -10.35 16.17
N GLY A 321 -13.88 -11.13 15.82
CA GLY A 321 -14.76 -11.82 16.77
C GLY A 321 -15.81 -10.88 17.39
N HIS A 322 -17.08 -11.11 17.05
CA HIS A 322 -18.16 -10.14 17.33
C HIS A 322 -18.68 -10.17 18.78
N SER A 323 -18.67 -11.34 19.43
CA SER A 323 -19.36 -11.56 20.71
C SER A 323 -18.51 -12.33 21.73
N ASP A 324 -18.54 -11.89 22.99
CA ASP A 324 -17.90 -12.59 24.12
C ASP A 324 -18.49 -14.01 24.34
N GLY A 325 -19.71 -14.25 23.85
CA GLY A 325 -20.38 -15.55 23.93
C GLY A 325 -20.04 -16.53 22.81
N ASN A 326 -19.24 -16.14 21.81
CA ASN A 326 -19.04 -16.93 20.59
C ASN A 326 -17.78 -17.82 20.60
N ALA A 327 -17.24 -18.09 21.78
CA ALA A 327 -16.00 -18.86 21.93
C ALA A 327 -16.04 -20.25 21.26
N GLY A 328 -17.20 -20.89 21.17
CA GLY A 328 -17.35 -22.22 20.58
C GLY A 328 -17.13 -22.25 19.06
N GLU A 329 -17.39 -21.13 18.38
CA GLU A 329 -17.16 -20.97 16.94
C GLU A 329 -15.80 -20.31 16.66
N ASP A 330 -15.39 -19.32 17.46
CA ASP A 330 -14.22 -18.48 17.13
C ASP A 330 -12.87 -19.06 17.60
N ARG A 331 -12.84 -19.91 18.65
CA ARG A 331 -11.58 -20.48 19.15
C ARG A 331 -10.97 -21.43 18.11
N GLY A 332 -9.71 -21.20 17.77
CA GLY A 332 -8.98 -21.94 16.73
C GLY A 332 -9.06 -21.34 15.33
N HIS A 333 -9.80 -20.22 15.19
CA HIS A 333 -9.91 -19.44 13.96
C HIS A 333 -9.38 -18.00 14.18
N LEU A 334 -9.84 -17.05 13.37
CA LEU A 334 -9.52 -15.62 13.47
C LEU A 334 -8.02 -15.34 13.40
N ARG A 335 -7.29 -16.08 12.56
CA ARG A 335 -5.87 -15.82 12.29
C ARG A 335 -5.74 -14.67 11.30
N VAL A 336 -5.48 -13.48 11.85
CA VAL A 336 -5.42 -12.23 11.09
C VAL A 336 -4.05 -11.57 11.22
N THR A 337 -3.54 -11.04 10.11
CA THR A 337 -2.33 -10.21 10.08
C THR A 337 -2.70 -8.78 9.70
N TYR A 338 -2.24 -7.79 10.46
CA TYR A 338 -2.32 -6.39 10.11
C TYR A 338 -0.90 -5.84 9.94
N HIS A 339 -0.55 -5.34 8.74
CA HIS A 339 0.74 -4.69 8.58
C HIS A 339 0.77 -3.50 7.65
N HIS A 340 1.61 -2.52 7.95
CA HIS A 340 1.82 -1.33 7.12
C HIS A 340 0.53 -0.55 6.84
N ASN A 341 -0.50 -0.68 7.67
CA ASN A 341 -1.70 0.12 7.57
C ASN A 341 -1.52 1.46 8.27
N TRP A 342 -2.22 2.49 7.78
CA TRP A 342 -2.36 3.77 8.45
C TRP A 342 -3.76 3.92 9.02
N PHE A 343 -3.86 3.97 10.34
CA PHE A 343 -5.09 4.27 11.07
C PHE A 343 -5.04 5.73 11.57
N ASP A 344 -5.76 6.64 10.91
CA ASP A 344 -5.77 8.07 11.22
C ASP A 344 -7.14 8.57 11.65
N ARG A 345 -7.27 9.10 12.87
CA ARG A 345 -8.56 9.56 13.41
C ARG A 345 -9.62 8.44 13.42
N THR A 346 -9.19 7.27 13.87
CA THR A 346 -9.98 6.04 14.05
C THR A 346 -10.16 5.78 15.55
N PHE A 347 -11.32 6.11 16.12
CA PHE A 347 -11.40 6.33 17.57
C PHE A 347 -11.48 5.08 18.45
N GLU A 348 -11.83 3.93 17.87
CA GLU A 348 -11.71 2.63 18.53
C GLU A 348 -11.51 1.47 17.53
N ARG A 349 -11.11 0.31 18.07
CA ARG A 349 -11.06 -1.01 17.40
C ARG A 349 -10.08 -1.07 16.22
N SER A 350 -8.80 -0.76 16.39
CA SER A 350 -7.80 -0.80 15.30
C SER A 350 -6.67 -1.83 15.50
N PRO A 351 -6.92 -3.15 15.65
CA PRO A 351 -8.22 -3.83 15.77
C PRO A 351 -8.64 -4.07 17.24
N ARG A 352 -9.92 -4.42 17.46
CA ARG A 352 -10.38 -5.10 18.70
C ARG A 352 -10.56 -6.58 18.41
N VAL A 353 -9.90 -7.45 19.17
CA VAL A 353 -9.81 -8.89 18.90
C VAL A 353 -10.30 -9.72 20.07
N ARG A 354 -11.14 -10.71 19.77
CA ARG A 354 -11.56 -11.80 20.65
C ARG A 354 -11.08 -13.15 20.12
N PHE A 355 -10.70 -14.06 21.03
CA PHE A 355 -10.37 -15.48 20.80
C PHE A 355 -9.24 -15.84 19.82
N GLY A 356 -8.96 -15.03 18.80
CA GLY A 356 -7.98 -15.33 17.76
C GLY A 356 -6.58 -15.49 18.32
N GLU A 357 -5.86 -16.53 17.87
CA GLU A 357 -4.48 -16.77 18.26
C GLU A 357 -3.68 -17.45 17.13
N THR A 358 -2.51 -16.92 16.71
CA THR A 358 -1.93 -15.61 17.08
C THR A 358 -2.30 -14.55 16.04
N VAL A 359 -2.93 -13.47 16.47
CA VAL A 359 -3.14 -12.28 15.62
C VAL A 359 -1.85 -11.46 15.61
N HIS A 360 -1.38 -11.12 14.42
CA HIS A 360 -0.09 -10.43 14.25
C HIS A 360 -0.33 -9.00 13.77
N VAL A 361 0.10 -8.02 14.55
CA VAL A 361 -0.09 -6.60 14.26
C VAL A 361 1.29 -5.95 14.22
N PHE A 362 1.84 -5.73 13.02
CA PHE A 362 3.19 -5.20 12.89
C PHE A 362 3.36 -4.07 11.89
N ASN A 363 4.32 -3.16 12.15
CA ASN A 363 4.61 -2.02 11.27
C ASN A 363 3.39 -1.17 10.87
N ASN A 364 2.36 -1.06 11.70
CA ASN A 364 1.24 -0.15 11.43
C ASN A 364 1.52 1.24 12.02
N TYR A 365 0.92 2.26 11.41
CA TYR A 365 1.00 3.64 11.87
C TYR A 365 -0.36 4.12 12.37
N TYR A 366 -0.42 4.51 13.64
CA TYR A 366 -1.61 4.95 14.34
C TYR A 366 -1.49 6.43 14.68
N THR A 367 -2.42 7.25 14.21
CA THR A 367 -2.40 8.71 14.45
C THR A 367 -3.75 9.25 14.92
N ASN A 368 -3.71 10.16 15.88
CA ASN A 368 -4.87 10.98 16.29
C ASN A 368 -6.08 10.16 16.76
N ILE A 369 -5.82 9.10 17.52
CA ILE A 369 -6.84 8.22 18.13
C ILE A 369 -7.11 8.74 19.54
N ASN A 370 -7.64 9.97 19.63
CA ASN A 370 -7.72 10.73 20.88
C ASN A 370 -8.97 11.64 20.96
N ASN A 371 -10.10 11.18 20.42
CA ASN A 371 -11.34 11.97 20.43
C ASN A 371 -11.86 12.20 21.85
N ASN A 372 -11.74 11.20 22.72
CA ASN A 372 -12.14 11.28 24.11
C ASN A 372 -11.32 10.30 24.96
N THR A 373 -11.59 10.27 26.27
CA THR A 373 -10.87 9.43 27.23
C THR A 373 -11.04 7.92 27.03
N ALA A 374 -12.04 7.50 26.26
CA ALA A 374 -12.30 6.10 25.93
C ALA A 374 -11.64 5.66 24.60
N SER A 375 -11.06 6.58 23.83
CA SER A 375 -10.40 6.22 22.57
C SER A 375 -9.22 5.27 22.77
N TYR A 376 -9.05 4.30 21.87
CA TYR A 376 -7.93 3.36 21.88
C TYR A 376 -7.63 2.82 20.49
N ALA A 377 -6.39 2.39 20.26
CA ALA A 377 -6.00 1.72 19.02
C ALA A 377 -6.30 0.22 19.10
N ILE A 378 -5.46 -0.58 19.75
CA ILE A 378 -5.55 -2.04 19.75
C ILE A 378 -6.24 -2.54 21.02
N ALA A 379 -7.06 -3.58 20.93
CA ALA A 379 -7.54 -4.31 22.11
C ALA A 379 -7.45 -5.82 21.91
N SER A 380 -6.82 -6.51 22.85
CA SER A 380 -6.84 -7.96 23.00
C SER A 380 -7.74 -8.31 24.17
N VAL A 381 -8.84 -9.01 23.91
CA VAL A 381 -9.83 -9.41 24.93
C VAL A 381 -10.24 -10.87 24.74
N MET A 382 -10.94 -11.44 25.73
CA MET A 382 -11.47 -12.81 25.68
C MET A 382 -10.41 -13.86 25.31
N ASP A 383 -9.24 -13.80 25.96
CA ASP A 383 -8.09 -14.70 25.76
C ASP A 383 -7.50 -14.69 24.33
N ALA A 384 -7.81 -13.68 23.50
CA ALA A 384 -7.11 -13.46 22.23
C ALA A 384 -5.59 -13.32 22.45
N GLY A 385 -4.78 -13.85 21.54
CA GLY A 385 -3.31 -13.76 21.61
C GLY A 385 -2.76 -12.87 20.51
N LEU A 386 -2.24 -11.68 20.87
CA LEU A 386 -1.67 -10.73 19.92
C LEU A 386 -0.14 -10.57 20.05
N LEU A 387 0.57 -10.66 18.93
CA LEU A 387 1.92 -10.11 18.80
C LEU A 387 1.82 -8.72 18.17
N VAL A 388 2.20 -7.69 18.92
CA VAL A 388 2.18 -6.29 18.50
C VAL A 388 3.62 -5.78 18.39
N GLU A 389 4.15 -5.66 17.18
CA GLU A 389 5.57 -5.29 17.00
C GLU A 389 5.90 -4.28 15.91
N GLY A 390 6.87 -3.39 16.13
CA GLY A 390 7.28 -2.42 15.10
C GLY A 390 6.25 -1.30 14.84
N ASN A 391 5.16 -1.19 15.61
CA ASN A 391 4.11 -0.21 15.33
C ASN A 391 4.47 1.19 15.86
N VAL A 392 3.94 2.22 15.21
CA VAL A 392 4.14 3.63 15.59
C VAL A 392 2.81 4.25 16.01
N PHE A 393 2.76 4.82 17.21
CA PHE A 393 1.58 5.47 17.80
C PHE A 393 1.86 6.95 18.08
N GLU A 394 1.16 7.85 17.41
CA GLU A 394 1.27 9.30 17.63
C GLU A 394 -0.09 9.92 18.00
N ASN A 395 -0.15 10.57 19.17
CA ASN A 395 -1.39 11.18 19.69
C ASN A 395 -2.54 10.16 19.84
N VAL A 396 -2.24 9.03 20.49
CA VAL A 396 -3.20 7.93 20.73
C VAL A 396 -3.54 7.87 22.22
N GLN A 397 -4.82 8.00 22.58
CA GLN A 397 -5.27 8.02 23.98
C GLN A 397 -4.85 6.75 24.75
N GLN A 398 -5.05 5.57 24.17
CA GLN A 398 -4.53 4.29 24.65
C GLN A 398 -4.01 3.47 23.46
N ALA A 399 -2.73 3.09 23.47
CA ALA A 399 -2.17 2.30 22.37
C ALA A 399 -2.70 0.86 22.35
N CYS A 400 -2.71 0.17 23.50
CA CYS A 400 -3.23 -1.20 23.58
C CYS A 400 -3.93 -1.50 24.90
N TRP A 401 -5.09 -2.15 24.83
CA TRP A 401 -5.72 -2.84 25.96
C TRP A 401 -5.41 -4.33 25.91
N SER A 402 -5.10 -4.95 27.06
CA SER A 402 -5.02 -6.41 27.18
C SER A 402 -5.32 -6.91 28.58
N LYS A 403 -4.50 -6.52 29.56
CA LYS A 403 -4.54 -7.00 30.95
C LYS A 403 -5.80 -6.56 31.69
N SER A 404 -6.27 -5.34 31.47
CA SER A 404 -7.45 -4.82 32.15
C SER A 404 -8.76 -5.34 31.56
N GLY A 405 -8.72 -6.03 30.43
CA GLY A 405 -9.88 -6.12 29.54
C GLY A 405 -10.22 -4.78 28.90
N TYR A 406 -11.35 -4.71 28.20
CA TYR A 406 -11.93 -3.46 27.72
C TYR A 406 -13.45 -3.56 27.70
N ALA A 407 -14.11 -2.54 28.24
CA ALA A 407 -15.53 -2.60 28.59
C ALA A 407 -15.82 -3.84 29.45
N ASP A 408 -16.93 -4.55 29.19
CA ASP A 408 -17.34 -5.74 29.94
C ASP A 408 -16.63 -7.03 29.48
N SER A 409 -15.69 -6.96 28.53
CA SER A 409 -14.97 -8.14 28.02
C SER A 409 -13.76 -8.49 28.90
N ASP A 410 -13.61 -9.79 29.20
CA ASP A 410 -12.47 -10.31 29.95
C ASP A 410 -11.11 -10.02 29.27
N PRO A 411 -10.00 -10.00 30.04
CA PRO A 411 -8.66 -9.78 29.50
C PRO A 411 -8.24 -10.74 28.37
N GLY A 412 -7.39 -10.23 27.47
CA GLY A 412 -6.67 -11.02 26.48
C GLY A 412 -5.18 -11.15 26.80
N ARG A 413 -4.42 -11.66 25.85
CA ARG A 413 -2.94 -11.78 25.88
C ARG A 413 -2.32 -10.93 24.78
N LEU A 414 -1.23 -10.25 25.12
CA LEU A 414 -0.52 -9.36 24.21
C LEU A 414 0.97 -9.32 24.56
N VAL A 415 1.80 -9.59 23.56
CA VAL A 415 3.25 -9.38 23.60
C VAL A 415 3.60 -8.18 22.72
N ALA A 416 4.31 -7.21 23.28
CA ALA A 416 4.73 -6.01 22.57
C ALA A 416 6.26 -5.99 22.32
N ARG A 417 6.71 -5.58 21.13
CA ARG A 417 8.14 -5.44 20.78
C ARG A 417 8.36 -4.23 19.88
N ASP A 418 9.46 -3.48 20.07
CA ASP A 418 9.85 -2.37 19.19
C ASP A 418 8.67 -1.46 18.78
N ASN A 419 7.78 -1.06 19.70
CA ASN A 419 6.71 -0.12 19.38
C ASN A 419 7.15 1.28 19.79
N SER A 420 6.88 2.27 18.94
CA SER A 420 7.17 3.68 19.19
C SER A 420 5.91 4.40 19.65
N LEU A 421 5.97 5.07 20.81
CA LEU A 421 4.84 5.79 21.41
C LEU A 421 5.23 7.26 21.62
N THR A 422 4.61 8.16 20.85
CA THR A 422 4.79 9.62 20.98
C THR A 422 3.46 10.27 21.36
N ASN A 423 3.41 10.97 22.50
CA ASN A 423 2.18 11.58 23.03
C ASN A 423 1.01 10.57 23.11
N SER A 424 1.32 9.32 23.45
CA SER A 424 0.37 8.22 23.43
C SER A 424 0.30 7.52 24.77
N GLY A 425 -0.89 7.03 25.13
CA GLY A 425 -1.09 6.15 26.28
C GLY A 425 -0.42 4.78 26.08
N PRO A 426 -0.30 3.98 27.14
CA PRO A 426 0.50 2.77 27.12
C PRO A 426 -0.06 1.68 26.19
N CYS A 427 0.80 0.71 25.88
CA CYS A 427 0.40 -0.57 25.32
C CYS A 427 0.48 -1.62 26.44
N GLU A 428 -0.67 -2.08 26.95
CA GLU A 428 -0.69 -3.11 27.97
C GLU A 428 -0.21 -4.45 27.42
N VAL A 429 0.63 -5.15 28.19
CA VAL A 429 1.09 -6.50 27.88
C VAL A 429 0.55 -7.50 28.90
N ASN A 430 0.22 -8.71 28.44
CA ASN A 430 -0.27 -9.78 29.29
C ASN A 430 0.02 -11.16 28.68
N GLY A 431 0.45 -12.12 29.52
CA GLY A 431 0.65 -13.52 29.10
C GLY A 431 1.70 -13.72 28.01
N THR A 432 1.53 -14.79 27.24
CA THR A 432 2.36 -15.18 26.10
C THR A 432 1.47 -15.40 24.88
N VAL A 433 2.06 -15.45 23.68
CA VAL A 433 1.34 -15.78 22.44
C VAL A 433 2.11 -16.86 21.68
N ALA A 434 1.41 -17.64 20.84
CA ALA A 434 2.08 -18.61 19.98
C ALA A 434 3.02 -17.93 18.97
N ALA A 435 3.99 -18.69 18.45
CA ALA A 435 4.95 -18.17 17.48
C ALA A 435 4.26 -17.90 16.13
N ILE A 436 4.71 -16.86 15.43
CA ILE A 436 4.31 -16.59 14.05
C ILE A 436 4.91 -17.67 13.12
N PRO A 437 4.09 -18.43 12.37
CA PRO A 437 4.58 -19.56 11.58
C PRO A 437 5.18 -19.16 10.23
N TYR A 438 4.81 -17.99 9.70
CA TYR A 438 5.25 -17.51 8.41
C TYR A 438 6.51 -16.66 8.48
N ARG A 439 7.23 -16.56 7.36
CA ARG A 439 8.38 -15.67 7.23
C ARG A 439 7.90 -14.25 7.01
N TYR A 440 8.52 -13.31 7.70
CA TYR A 440 8.33 -11.88 7.50
C TYR A 440 9.60 -11.14 7.92
N THR A 441 9.70 -9.87 7.54
CA THR A 441 10.73 -8.95 8.05
C THR A 441 9.99 -7.74 8.58
N ALA A 442 9.99 -7.57 9.90
CA ALA A 442 9.54 -6.33 10.50
C ALA A 442 10.58 -5.24 10.23
N GLU A 443 10.09 -4.04 9.97
CA GLU A 443 10.95 -2.86 9.81
C GLU A 443 11.16 -2.30 11.22
N PRO A 444 12.31 -1.67 11.50
CA PRO A 444 12.46 -0.93 12.74
C PRO A 444 11.36 0.13 12.85
N SER A 445 10.77 0.31 14.03
CA SER A 445 9.68 1.27 14.23
C SER A 445 9.99 2.71 13.78
N GLY A 446 11.27 3.10 13.76
CA GLY A 446 11.72 4.40 13.24
C GLY A 446 11.51 4.60 11.74
N ALA A 447 11.40 3.54 10.94
CA ALA A 447 11.16 3.61 9.50
C ALA A 447 9.67 3.60 9.14
N VAL A 448 8.85 2.92 9.94
CA VAL A 448 7.46 2.57 9.64
C VAL A 448 6.59 3.76 9.25
N LYS A 449 6.73 4.91 9.91
CA LYS A 449 5.98 6.12 9.55
C LYS A 449 6.27 6.56 8.11
N ALA A 450 7.54 6.55 7.69
CA ALA A 450 7.93 6.92 6.34
C ALA A 450 7.42 5.89 5.31
N SER A 451 7.56 4.60 5.62
CA SER A 451 7.03 3.47 4.84
C SER A 451 5.53 3.62 4.59
N VAL A 452 4.76 3.67 5.66
CA VAL A 452 3.31 3.66 5.61
C VAL A 452 2.75 4.91 4.94
N THR A 453 3.29 6.09 5.25
CA THR A 453 2.80 7.34 4.62
C THR A 453 3.13 7.44 3.13
N ALA A 454 4.16 6.75 2.66
CA ALA A 454 4.52 6.68 1.25
C ALA A 454 3.71 5.63 0.48
N GLY A 455 3.53 4.44 1.08
CA GLY A 455 3.00 3.26 0.40
C GLY A 455 1.54 2.93 0.68
N ALA A 456 0.95 3.37 1.80
CA ALA A 456 -0.40 2.92 2.14
C ALA A 456 -1.51 3.67 1.37
N GLY A 457 -2.57 2.93 1.05
CA GLY A 457 -3.83 3.43 0.50
C GLY A 457 -3.95 3.32 -1.02
N ALA A 458 -5.14 3.68 -1.51
CA ALA A 458 -5.44 3.65 -2.94
C ALA A 458 -4.53 4.63 -3.71
N GLY A 459 -4.08 4.19 -4.88
CA GLY A 459 -3.16 4.89 -5.77
C GLY A 459 -1.68 4.58 -5.54
N ARG A 460 -1.36 3.58 -4.72
CA ARG A 460 0.01 3.26 -4.29
C ARG A 460 0.48 1.83 -4.61
N LEU A 461 -0.26 1.12 -5.46
CA LEU A 461 0.12 -0.19 -5.98
C LEU A 461 1.32 -0.18 -6.91
#